data_AF-A0A349Y2N4-F1
#
_entry.id   AF-A0A349Y2N4-F1
#
_cell.length_a   1.000
_cell.length_b   1.000
_cell.length_c   1.000
_cell.angle_alpha   90.00
_cell.angle_beta   90.00
_cell.angle_gamma   90.00
#
_symmetry.space_group_name_H-M   'P 1'
#
loop_
_entity.id
_entity.type
_entity.pdbx_description
1 polymer ?
#
loop_
_entity_poly.entity_id
_entity_poly.type
_entity_poly.pdbx_seq_one_letter_code
_entity_poly.pdbx_strand_id
1 'polypeptide(L)'
;ATPSSGEPRSAGPLLVQQHARSRLSAWGSQAKPRLQFRPDGRLNGSNQSVIFCLDGASQGKVVVSLSGRIRSERPRRPVAC
;
A
#
# COMPACT_ATOMS: atom_id res chain seq x y z
N ALA A 1 9.08 -3.71 -61.06
CA ALA A 1 8.88 -2.88 -59.86
C ALA A 1 8.90 -3.80 -58.65
N THR A 2 9.92 -3.71 -57.81
CA THR A 2 10.08 -4.52 -56.60
C THR A 2 9.73 -3.64 -55.41
N PRO A 3 8.83 -4.01 -54.48
CA PRO A 3 8.57 -3.19 -53.31
C PRO A 3 9.74 -3.36 -52.34
N SER A 4 10.36 -2.23 -52.00
CA SER A 4 11.38 -2.10 -50.97
C SER A 4 10.77 -2.48 -49.61
N SER A 5 11.22 -3.60 -49.03
CA SER A 5 10.98 -3.92 -47.62
C SER A 5 11.55 -2.79 -46.76
N GLY A 6 10.67 -1.95 -46.22
CA GLY A 6 11.00 -0.95 -45.22
C GLY A 6 11.26 -1.64 -43.88
N GLU A 7 12.46 -2.18 -43.71
CA GLU A 7 12.96 -2.61 -42.40
C GLU A 7 13.07 -1.33 -41.52
N PRO A 8 12.38 -1.23 -40.37
CA PRO A 8 12.59 -0.09 -39.48
C PRO A 8 14.04 -0.12 -38.98
N ARG A 9 14.79 0.90 -39.39
CA ARG A 9 16.18 1.12 -38.98
C ARG A 9 16.22 1.27 -37.45
N SER A 10 16.74 0.24 -36.79
CA SER A 10 17.14 0.22 -35.38
C SER A 10 16.04 0.63 -34.41
N ALA A 11 15.37 -0.36 -33.83
CA ALA A 11 14.71 -0.16 -32.54
C ALA A 11 15.76 0.35 -31.56
N GLY A 12 15.64 1.61 -31.13
CA GLY A 12 16.52 2.19 -30.11
C GLY A 12 16.54 1.32 -28.84
N PRO A 13 17.55 1.51 -27.97
CA PRO A 13 17.73 0.66 -26.80
C PRO A 13 16.46 0.64 -25.94
N LEU A 14 15.94 -0.58 -25.73
CA LEU A 14 14.81 -0.83 -24.85
C LEU A 14 15.29 -0.64 -23.41
N LEU A 15 14.98 0.51 -22.83
CA LEU A 15 15.27 0.79 -21.43
C LEU A 15 14.29 -0.02 -20.56
N VAL A 16 14.77 -1.11 -19.98
CA VAL A 16 14.01 -1.88 -18.98
C VAL A 16 14.35 -1.32 -17.60
N GLN A 17 13.44 -0.55 -17.01
CA GLN A 17 13.58 -0.09 -15.63
C GLN A 17 13.15 -1.22 -14.69
N GLN A 18 14.14 -1.88 -14.08
CA GLN A 18 13.89 -2.87 -13.03
C GLN A 18 13.85 -2.17 -11.67
N HIS A 19 12.69 -2.22 -11.01
CA HIS A 19 12.58 -1.80 -9.61
C HIS A 19 13.01 -2.94 -8.69
N ALA A 20 13.79 -2.62 -7.65
CA ALA A 20 14.03 -3.55 -6.56
C ALA A 20 12.68 -4.00 -5.99
N ARG A 21 12.52 -5.31 -5.73
CA ARG A 21 11.30 -5.84 -5.13
C ARG A 21 11.19 -5.34 -3.69
N SER A 22 10.21 -4.49 -3.42
CA SER A 22 9.85 -4.12 -2.05
C SER A 22 8.80 -5.07 -1.49
N ARG A 23 8.88 -5.31 -0.18
CA ARG A 23 7.92 -6.10 0.57
C ARG A 23 6.98 -5.19 1.35
N LEU A 24 5.72 -5.15 0.92
CA LEU A 24 4.64 -4.51 1.66
C LEU A 24 4.00 -5.52 2.63
N SER A 25 3.80 -5.11 3.89
CA SER A 25 3.02 -5.85 4.87
C SER A 25 2.09 -4.92 5.63
N ALA A 26 1.00 -5.48 6.16
CA ALA A 26 0.04 -4.74 6.96
C ALA A 26 -0.37 -5.56 8.18
N TRP A 27 -0.45 -4.92 9.35
CA TRP A 27 -0.73 -5.56 10.62
C TRP A 27 -1.82 -4.82 11.38
N GLY A 28 -2.85 -5.54 11.80
CA GLY A 28 -3.90 -5.00 12.66
C GLY A 28 -3.47 -4.96 14.13
N SER A 29 -3.94 -3.97 14.88
CA SER A 29 -3.79 -3.95 16.34
C SER A 29 -4.55 -5.11 16.98
N GLN A 30 -4.05 -5.60 18.12
CA GLN A 30 -4.73 -6.58 18.97
C GLN A 30 -5.06 -7.92 18.29
N ALA A 31 -4.29 -8.31 17.25
CA ALA A 31 -4.48 -9.56 16.51
C ALA A 31 -5.90 -9.78 15.96
N LYS A 32 -6.69 -8.72 15.76
CA LYS A 32 -8.04 -8.83 15.18
C LYS A 32 -7.95 -8.84 13.65
N PRO A 33 -8.34 -9.93 12.97
CA PRO A 33 -8.25 -10.01 11.51
C PRO A 33 -9.38 -9.27 10.80
N ARG A 34 -10.41 -8.79 11.51
CA ARG A 34 -11.61 -8.18 10.92
C ARG A 34 -12.09 -6.96 11.70
N LEU A 35 -12.47 -5.92 10.97
CA LEU A 35 -13.24 -4.79 11.47
C LEU A 35 -14.73 -5.04 11.16
N GLN A 36 -15.60 -4.84 12.14
CA GLN A 36 -17.05 -4.95 11.96
C GLN A 36 -17.69 -3.64 12.36
N PHE A 37 -18.46 -3.05 11.46
CA PHE A 37 -19.24 -1.85 11.73
C PHE A 37 -20.70 -2.21 11.96
N ARG A 38 -21.32 -1.51 12.88
CA ARG A 38 -22.77 -1.57 13.12
C ARG A 38 -23.51 -0.73 12.07
N PRO A 39 -24.83 -0.90 11.91
CA PRO A 39 -25.63 -0.08 10.99
C PRO A 39 -25.59 1.43 11.28
N ASP A 40 -25.32 1.83 12.53
CA ASP A 40 -25.15 3.23 12.94
C ASP A 40 -23.74 3.79 12.64
N GLY A 41 -22.91 3.03 11.92
CA GLY A 41 -21.55 3.40 11.53
C GLY A 41 -20.50 3.21 12.62
N ARG A 42 -20.89 2.83 13.84
CA ARG A 42 -19.94 2.64 14.95
C ARG A 42 -19.15 1.35 14.77
N LEU A 43 -17.89 1.37 15.20
CA LEU A 43 -17.07 0.16 15.21
C LEU A 43 -17.53 -0.77 16.34
N ASN A 44 -17.65 -2.05 16.05
CA ASN A 44 -17.91 -3.08 17.05
C ASN A 44 -16.60 -3.47 17.77
N GLY A 45 -16.60 -3.47 19.10
CA GLY A 45 -15.46 -3.88 19.92
C GLY A 45 -14.70 -2.70 20.54
N SER A 46 -13.48 -2.43 20.06
CA SER A 46 -12.52 -1.46 20.62
C SER A 46 -11.84 -0.67 19.50
N ASN A 47 -11.23 0.47 19.80
CA ASN A 47 -10.41 1.21 18.83
C ASN A 47 -9.40 0.27 18.17
N GLN A 48 -9.26 0.37 16.85
CA GLN A 48 -8.34 -0.46 16.07
C GLN A 48 -7.39 0.41 15.24
N SER A 49 -6.28 -0.17 14.83
CA SER A 49 -5.37 0.39 13.86
C SER A 49 -4.81 -0.65 12.92
N VAL A 50 -4.48 -0.26 11.69
CA VAL A 50 -3.74 -1.08 10.74
C VAL A 50 -2.45 -0.33 10.40
N ILE A 51 -1.30 -0.93 10.65
CA ILE A 51 0.02 -0.35 10.36
C ILE A 51 0.50 -0.93 9.02
N PHE A 52 1.01 -0.07 8.13
CA PHE A 52 1.57 -0.46 6.85
C PHE A 52 3.10 -0.33 6.89
N CYS A 53 3.78 -1.39 6.49
CA CYS A 53 5.23 -1.51 6.56
C CYS A 53 5.77 -1.83 5.18
N LEU A 54 6.75 -1.04 4.73
CA LEU A 54 7.51 -1.28 3.51
C LEU A 54 8.94 -1.61 3.92
N ASP A 55 9.40 -2.82 3.60
CA ASP A 55 10.75 -3.28 3.91
C ASP A 55 11.14 -3.08 5.39
N GLY A 56 10.18 -3.32 6.30
CA GLY A 56 10.37 -3.16 7.75
C GLY A 56 10.26 -1.71 8.26
N ALA A 57 10.02 -0.72 7.40
CA ALA A 57 9.79 0.67 7.80
C ALA A 57 8.31 1.04 7.75
N SER A 58 7.80 1.63 8.84
CA SER A 58 6.43 2.13 8.91
C SER A 58 6.20 3.26 7.92
N GLN A 59 5.27 3.06 6.99
CA GLN A 59 4.85 4.06 6.02
C GLN A 59 3.65 4.89 6.51
N GLY A 60 2.96 4.38 7.52
CA GLY A 60 1.76 4.98 8.08
C GLY A 60 0.89 3.95 8.79
N LYS A 61 -0.18 4.45 9.39
CA LYS A 61 -1.24 3.63 9.97
C LYS A 61 -2.60 4.24 9.69
N VAL A 62 -3.60 3.38 9.58
CA VAL A 62 -5.01 3.77 9.63
C VAL A 62 -5.50 3.52 11.04
N VAL A 63 -6.20 4.49 11.63
CA VAL A 63 -6.82 4.38 12.96
C VAL A 63 -8.33 4.44 12.79
N VAL A 64 -9.03 3.50 13.41
CA VAL A 64 -10.49 3.42 13.46
C VAL A 64 -10.94 3.58 14.91
N SER A 65 -11.66 4.65 15.17
CA SER A 65 -12.24 4.89 16.50
C SER A 65 -13.57 4.16 16.70
N LEU A 66 -13.98 3.98 17.94
CA LEU A 66 -15.27 3.40 18.33
C LEU A 66 -16.49 4.10 17.72
N SER A 67 -16.42 5.41 17.46
CA SER A 67 -17.51 6.14 16.80
C SER A 67 -17.62 5.84 15.31
N GLY A 68 -16.67 5.10 14.73
CA GLY A 68 -16.62 4.81 13.30
C GLY A 68 -15.70 5.74 12.52
N ARG A 69 -15.13 6.80 13.14
CA ARG A 69 -14.22 7.71 12.44
C ARG A 69 -12.94 6.98 12.05
N ILE A 70 -12.61 7.05 10.75
CA ILE A 70 -11.39 6.49 10.14
C ILE A 70 -10.45 7.64 9.80
N ARG A 71 -9.17 7.50 10.12
CA ARG A 71 -8.13 8.49 9.78
C ARG A 71 -6.82 7.80 9.42
N SER A 72 -6.07 8.40 8.51
CA SER A 72 -4.68 8.03 8.23
C SER A 72 -3.73 8.87 9.05
N GLU A 73 -2.66 8.24 9.54
CA GLU A 73 -1.56 8.90 10.25
C GLU A 73 -0.26 8.48 9.57
N ARG A 74 0.57 9.45 9.18
CA ARG A 74 1.90 9.21 8.59
C ARG A 74 2.97 9.65 9.61
N PRO A 75 3.97 8.80 9.90
CA PRO A 75 5.05 9.19 10.80
C PRO A 75 5.85 10.34 10.17
N ARG A 76 6.23 11.33 10.98
CA ARG A 76 7.01 12.50 10.53
C ARG A 76 8.49 12.20 10.32
N ARG A 77 8.96 11.06 10.82
CA ARG A 77 10.32 10.55 10.72
C ARG A 77 10.25 9.04 10.47
N PRO A 78 11.29 8.40 9.91
CA PRO A 78 11.32 6.94 9.79
C PRO A 78 11.11 6.27 11.15
N VAL A 79 10.23 5.27 11.18
CA VAL A 79 9.95 4.45 12.36
C VAL A 79 9.97 2.99 11.91
N ALA A 80 10.62 2.12 12.68
CA ALA A 80 10.62 0.69 12.40
C ALA A 80 9.21 0.09 12.60
N CYS A 81 8.89 -0.88 11.76
CA CYS A 81 7.99 -1.96 12.10
C CYS A 81 8.83 -3.11 12.68
#